data_AF-A0A3L6PFM3-F1
#
_entry.id   AF-A0A3L6PFM3-F1
#
_cell.length_a   1.000
_cell.length_b   1.000
_cell.length_c   1.000
_cell.angle_alpha   90.00
_cell.angle_beta   90.00
_cell.angle_gamma   90.00
#
_symmetry.space_group_name_H-M   'P 1'
#
loop_
_entity.id
_entity.type
_entity.pdbx_description
1 polymer ?
#
loop_
_entity_poly.entity_id
_entity_poly.type
_entity_poly.pdbx_seq_one_letter_code
_entity_poly.pdbx_strand_id
1 'polypeptide(L)'
;MAAFSPANSFSAFDIEKLVKLAGFYPHDFDFEEINQLRFQLRLCIAGVRNDENFKNLRSPSELSTMIVKRDMVSRYDIVYKLLKLVLVLSVATAGVERIFSATNTIKNKLRSKMGQKFLNNCLAMFIEREFFLQAKDEDIIKYFQAMKERKLSYNL
;
A
#
# COMPACT_ATOMS: atom_id res chain seq x y z
N MET A 1 3.08 8.70 6.50
CA MET A 1 4.07 8.48 5.42
C MET A 1 4.34 9.75 4.60
N ALA A 2 4.36 10.93 5.23
CA ALA A 2 4.52 12.20 4.50
C ALA A 2 5.99 12.64 4.34
N ALA A 3 6.95 11.96 4.99
CA ALA A 3 8.32 12.44 5.09
C ALA A 3 9.10 12.45 3.75
N PHE A 4 8.71 11.65 2.75
CA PHE A 4 9.26 11.73 1.39
C PHE A 4 8.38 12.52 0.42
N SER A 5 7.36 13.23 0.91
CA SER A 5 6.47 13.98 0.04
C SER A 5 7.24 15.12 -0.64
N PRO A 6 7.28 15.20 -1.98
CA PRO A 6 7.87 16.32 -2.69
C PRO A 6 7.05 17.61 -2.59
N ALA A 7 5.80 17.51 -2.12
CA ALA A 7 4.90 18.65 -1.98
C ALA A 7 5.50 19.80 -1.17
N ASN A 8 5.18 21.04 -1.56
CA ASN A 8 5.67 22.27 -0.92
C ASN A 8 7.20 22.28 -0.74
N SER A 9 7.93 21.87 -1.78
CA SER A 9 9.41 21.80 -1.76
C SER A 9 9.94 20.97 -0.60
N PHE A 10 9.36 19.78 -0.44
CA PHE A 10 9.70 18.82 0.61
C PHE A 10 9.48 19.35 2.03
N SER A 11 8.43 20.13 2.27
CA SER A 11 8.17 20.74 3.60
C SER A 11 7.96 19.72 4.71
N ALA A 12 7.49 18.52 4.38
CA ALA A 12 7.25 17.43 5.32
C ALA A 12 8.49 16.57 5.59
N PHE A 13 9.62 16.86 4.92
CA PHE A 13 10.84 16.06 5.03
C PHE A 13 11.46 16.16 6.41
N ASP A 14 11.67 15.01 7.03
CA ASP A 14 12.13 14.88 8.41
C ASP A 14 13.12 13.72 8.51
N ILE A 15 14.39 14.06 8.65
CA ILE A 15 15.50 13.11 8.68
C ILE A 15 15.36 12.16 9.87
N GLU A 16 14.98 12.65 11.05
CA GLU A 16 14.92 11.82 12.25
C GLU A 16 13.81 10.79 12.16
N LYS A 17 12.66 11.17 11.59
CA LYS A 17 11.58 10.20 11.33
C LYS A 17 11.99 9.14 10.30
N LEU A 18 12.76 9.51 9.29
CA LEU A 18 13.22 8.60 8.24
C LEU A 18 14.30 7.63 8.75
N VAL A 19 15.25 8.11 9.55
CA VAL A 19 16.25 7.26 10.21
C VAL A 19 15.58 6.31 11.20
N LYS A 20 14.64 6.82 12.00
CA LYS A 20 13.85 5.98 12.91
C LYS A 20 13.03 4.93 12.15
N LEU A 21 12.48 5.28 10.98
CA LEU A 21 11.77 4.33 10.12
C LEU A 21 12.70 3.20 9.69
N ALA A 22 13.89 3.50 9.18
CA ALA A 22 14.88 2.49 8.79
C ALA A 22 15.25 1.56 9.96
N GLY A 23 15.38 2.13 11.18
CA GLY A 23 15.67 1.36 12.39
C GLY A 23 14.60 0.32 12.79
N PHE A 24 13.37 0.42 12.28
CA PHE A 24 12.35 -0.62 12.49
C PHE A 24 12.53 -1.85 11.57
N TYR A 25 13.44 -1.78 10.60
CA TYR A 25 13.66 -2.83 9.59
C TYR A 25 15.12 -3.30 9.59
N PRO A 26 15.60 -3.95 10.67
CA PRO A 26 17.00 -4.38 10.79
C PRO A 26 17.42 -5.49 9.80
N HIS A 27 16.45 -6.13 9.14
CA HIS A 27 16.71 -7.08 8.05
C HIS A 27 16.93 -6.38 6.71
N ASP A 28 16.39 -5.17 6.55
CA ASP A 28 16.50 -4.39 5.33
C ASP A 28 17.57 -3.30 5.44
N PHE A 29 17.97 -2.88 6.64
CA PHE A 29 19.01 -1.88 6.87
C PHE A 29 20.03 -2.37 7.89
N ASP A 30 21.28 -2.47 7.48
CA ASP A 30 22.36 -2.79 8.41
C ASP A 30 22.79 -1.56 9.24
N PHE A 31 23.64 -1.80 10.25
CA PHE A 31 24.12 -0.75 11.15
C PHE A 31 24.88 0.36 10.42
N GLU A 32 25.69 0.01 9.42
CA GLU A 32 26.49 0.96 8.65
C GLU A 32 25.58 1.80 7.74
N GLU A 33 24.63 1.16 7.07
CA GLU A 33 23.61 1.83 6.26
C GLU A 33 22.82 2.85 7.10
N ILE A 34 22.40 2.50 8.31
CA ILE A 34 21.69 3.42 9.22
C ILE A 34 22.57 4.61 9.64
N ASN A 35 23.86 4.38 9.92
CA ASN A 35 24.80 5.45 10.27
C ASN A 35 25.02 6.42 9.10
N GLN A 36 25.12 5.91 7.87
CA GLN A 36 25.32 6.70 6.67
C GLN A 36 24.04 7.36 6.16
N LEU A 37 22.87 6.80 6.46
CA LEU A 37 21.57 7.25 5.98
C LEU A 37 21.33 8.74 6.28
N ARG A 38 21.70 9.20 7.48
CA ARG A 38 21.51 10.61 7.87
C ARG A 38 22.26 11.56 6.95
N PHE A 39 23.49 11.20 6.58
CA PHE A 39 24.32 11.97 5.68
C PHE A 39 23.80 11.91 4.24
N GLN A 40 23.48 10.72 3.73
CA GLN A 40 22.92 10.59 2.38
C GLN A 40 21.59 11.33 2.23
N LEU A 41 20.71 11.30 3.23
CA LEU A 41 19.44 12.04 3.21
C LEU A 41 19.66 13.55 3.06
N ARG A 42 20.66 14.12 3.75
CA ARG A 42 21.02 15.54 3.64
C ARG A 42 21.54 15.90 2.25
N LEU A 43 22.39 15.06 1.68
CA LEU A 43 22.92 15.28 0.33
C LEU A 43 21.82 15.12 -0.73
N CYS A 44 20.97 14.10 -0.59
CA CYS A 44 19.87 13.86 -1.51
C CYS A 44 18.92 15.05 -1.51
N ILE A 45 18.46 15.50 -0.34
CA ILE A 45 17.51 16.63 -0.26
C ILE A 45 18.12 17.92 -0.81
N ALA A 46 19.40 18.21 -0.51
CA ALA A 46 20.09 19.36 -1.06
C ALA A 46 20.18 19.31 -2.59
N GLY A 47 20.41 18.12 -3.15
CA GLY A 47 20.48 17.90 -4.59
C GLY A 47 19.13 18.04 -5.31
N VAL A 48 18.05 17.50 -4.73
CA VAL A 48 16.73 17.48 -5.41
C VAL A 48 15.89 18.73 -5.15
N ARG A 49 16.10 19.45 -4.04
CA ARG A 49 15.20 20.54 -3.63
C ARG A 49 15.21 21.74 -4.59
N ASN A 50 16.36 22.03 -5.19
CA ASN A 50 16.54 23.15 -6.11
C ASN A 50 16.48 22.73 -7.59
N ASP A 51 16.33 21.44 -7.87
CA ASP A 51 16.28 20.92 -9.22
C ASP A 51 14.84 21.06 -9.79
N GLU A 52 14.72 21.77 -10.91
CA GLU A 52 13.44 22.03 -11.61
C GLU A 52 12.67 20.75 -11.93
N ASN A 53 13.37 19.63 -12.15
CA ASN A 53 12.75 18.35 -12.47
C ASN A 53 11.96 17.76 -11.30
N PHE A 54 12.24 18.19 -10.08
CA PHE A 54 11.62 17.69 -8.86
C PHE A 54 10.55 18.62 -8.28
N LYS A 55 10.42 19.86 -8.79
CA LYS A 55 9.47 20.86 -8.25
C LYS A 55 8.00 20.50 -8.44
N ASN A 56 7.65 19.82 -9.53
CA ASN A 56 6.26 19.55 -9.91
C ASN A 56 5.78 18.14 -9.50
N LEU A 57 6.56 17.41 -8.71
CA LEU A 57 6.20 16.07 -8.28
C LEU A 57 5.14 16.13 -7.18
N ARG A 58 4.14 15.26 -7.28
CA ARG A 58 2.99 15.23 -6.35
C ARG A 58 3.00 14.03 -5.42
N SER A 59 3.78 13.00 -5.74
CA SER A 59 3.79 11.75 -5.00
C SER A 59 5.19 11.20 -4.77
N PRO A 60 5.41 10.41 -3.70
CA PRO A 60 6.65 9.66 -3.51
C PRO A 60 6.96 8.69 -4.66
N SER A 61 5.94 8.20 -5.38
CA SER A 61 6.09 7.32 -6.55
C SER A 61 6.71 8.07 -7.74
N GLU A 62 6.26 9.30 -7.99
CA GLU A 62 6.85 10.18 -9.01
C GLU A 62 8.30 10.55 -8.64
N LEU A 63 8.58 10.81 -7.36
CA LEU A 63 9.94 11.02 -6.85
C LEU A 63 10.85 9.82 -7.16
N SER A 64 10.40 8.60 -6.83
CA SER A 64 11.16 7.38 -7.12
C SER A 64 11.47 7.23 -8.61
N THR A 65 10.48 7.52 -9.45
CA THR A 65 10.63 7.44 -10.91
C THR A 65 11.63 8.49 -11.43
N MET A 66 11.59 9.72 -10.89
CA MET A 66 12.55 10.76 -11.28
C MET A 66 13.97 10.48 -10.81
N ILE A 67 14.17 9.92 -9.61
CA ILE A 67 15.49 9.50 -9.11
C ILE A 67 16.12 8.47 -10.06
N VAL A 68 15.32 7.50 -10.54
CA VAL A 68 15.78 6.50 -11.52
C VAL A 68 16.11 7.16 -12.86
N LYS A 69 15.24 8.03 -13.38
CA LYS A 69 15.47 8.74 -14.65
C LYS A 69 16.73 9.61 -14.65
N ARG A 70 17.11 10.14 -13.49
CA ARG A 70 18.29 11.00 -13.31
C ARG A 70 19.56 10.21 -12.96
N ASP A 71 19.50 8.88 -12.96
CA ASP A 71 20.59 7.98 -12.59
C ASP A 71 21.20 8.29 -11.19
N MET A 72 20.33 8.72 -10.27
CA MET A 72 20.72 9.12 -8.91
C MET A 72 20.70 7.93 -7.93
N VAL A 73 20.29 6.75 -8.40
CA VAL A 73 20.15 5.54 -7.58
C VAL A 73 21.49 5.09 -7.00
N SER A 74 22.57 5.12 -7.79
CA SER A 74 23.90 4.74 -7.32
C SER A 74 24.49 5.73 -6.32
N ARG A 75 24.14 7.01 -6.44
CA ARG A 75 24.63 8.09 -5.57
C ARG A 75 23.92 8.11 -4.21
N TYR A 76 22.65 7.72 -4.18
CA TYR A 76 21.81 7.75 -2.98
C TYR A 76 21.10 6.39 -2.80
N ASP A 77 21.88 5.32 -2.81
CA ASP A 77 21.42 3.94 -2.77
C ASP A 77 20.61 3.64 -1.50
N ILE A 78 21.09 4.06 -0.32
CA ILE A 78 20.41 3.85 0.96
C ILE A 78 19.10 4.65 1.00
N VAL A 79 19.09 5.88 0.49
CA VAL A 79 17.88 6.71 0.40
C VAL A 79 16.86 6.09 -0.56
N TYR A 80 17.32 5.56 -1.69
CA TYR A 80 16.45 4.90 -2.66
C TYR A 80 15.87 3.58 -2.11
N LYS A 81 16.66 2.82 -1.35
CA LYS A 81 16.20 1.65 -0.58
C LYS A 81 15.10 2.02 0.41
N LEU A 82 15.29 3.10 1.17
CA LEU A 82 14.27 3.61 2.09
C LEU A 82 13.01 4.12 1.38
N LEU A 83 13.16 4.76 0.22
CA LEU A 83 12.03 5.21 -0.59
C LEU A 83 11.22 4.02 -1.11
N LYS A 84 11.88 2.95 -1.55
CA LYS A 84 11.21 1.68 -1.92
C LYS A 84 10.42 1.10 -0.76
N LEU A 85 11.02 1.03 0.43
CA LEU A 85 10.32 0.57 1.63
C LEU A 85 9.06 1.40 1.90
N VAL A 86 9.17 2.73 1.86
CA VAL A 86 8.02 3.63 2.07
C VAL A 86 6.90 3.39 1.05
N LEU A 87 7.25 3.15 -0.21
CA LEU A 87 6.27 2.83 -1.25
C LEU A 87 5.58 1.49 -1.01
N VAL A 88 6.35 0.44 -0.68
CA VAL A 88 5.80 -0.89 -0.35
C VAL A 88 4.85 -0.80 0.84
N LEU A 89 5.26 -0.10 1.91
CA LEU A 89 4.42 0.11 3.08
C LEU A 89 3.16 0.89 2.73
N SER A 90 3.25 1.94 1.90
CA SER A 90 2.07 2.72 1.47
C SER A 90 1.05 1.85 0.74
N VAL A 91 1.53 0.96 -0.15
CA VAL A 91 0.68 0.01 -0.88
C VAL A 91 0.07 -1.02 0.08
N ALA A 92 0.87 -1.57 1.00
CA ALA A 92 0.40 -2.54 1.99
C ALA A 92 -0.66 -1.92 2.92
N THR A 93 -0.41 -0.72 3.46
CA THR A 93 -1.34 0.00 4.33
C THR A 93 -2.64 0.33 3.60
N ALA A 94 -2.58 0.83 2.36
CA ALA A 94 -3.77 1.10 1.57
C ALA A 94 -4.59 -0.18 1.31
N GLY A 95 -3.93 -1.33 1.13
CA GLY A 95 -4.58 -2.64 1.02
C GLY A 95 -5.36 -3.00 2.29
N VAL A 96 -4.71 -2.90 3.46
CA VAL A 96 -5.34 -3.20 4.75
C VAL A 96 -6.51 -2.26 5.04
N GLU A 97 -6.35 -0.95 4.81
CA GLU A 97 -7.42 0.04 4.98
C GLU A 97 -8.61 -0.24 4.07
N ARG A 98 -8.36 -0.63 2.81
CA ARG A 98 -9.41 -1.01 1.86
C ARG A 98 -10.20 -2.23 2.35
N ILE A 99 -9.50 -3.26 2.83
CA ILE A 99 -10.14 -4.47 3.38
C ILE A 99 -10.98 -4.11 4.62
N PHE A 100 -10.43 -3.30 5.52
CA PHE A 100 -11.14 -2.87 6.72
C PHE A 100 -12.38 -2.02 6.38
N SER A 101 -12.27 -1.10 5.42
CA SER A 101 -13.38 -0.29 4.93
C SER A 101 -14.47 -1.14 4.27
N ALA A 102 -14.09 -2.13 3.46
CA ALA A 102 -15.02 -3.08 2.87
C ALA A 102 -15.75 -3.90 3.95
N THR A 103 -15.01 -4.40 4.94
CA THR A 103 -15.56 -5.13 6.10
C THR A 103 -16.56 -4.28 6.87
N ASN A 104 -16.22 -3.03 7.13
CA ASN A 104 -17.10 -2.09 7.82
C ASN A 104 -18.36 -1.78 7.00
N THR A 105 -18.22 -1.61 5.69
CA THR A 105 -19.35 -1.39 4.77
C THR A 105 -20.29 -2.59 4.74
N ILE A 106 -19.75 -3.80 4.62
CA ILE A 106 -20.51 -5.06 4.63
C ILE A 106 -21.26 -5.20 5.97
N LYS A 107 -20.55 -5.01 7.09
CA LYS A 107 -21.13 -5.09 8.44
C LYS A 107 -22.23 -4.07 8.67
N ASN A 108 -22.03 -2.82 8.23
CA ASN A 108 -22.99 -1.73 8.44
C ASN A 108 -24.20 -1.82 7.50
N LYS A 109 -24.01 -2.20 6.23
CA LYS A 109 -25.11 -2.38 5.27
C LYS A 109 -26.01 -3.57 5.62
N LEU A 110 -25.43 -4.67 6.11
CA LEU A 110 -26.20 -5.88 6.44
C LEU A 110 -26.77 -5.87 7.86
N ARG A 111 -26.45 -4.84 8.68
CA ARG A 111 -27.03 -4.55 10.01
C ARG A 111 -27.24 -5.78 10.92
N SER A 112 -26.44 -6.82 10.74
CA SER A 112 -26.69 -8.13 11.34
C SER A 112 -25.44 -8.70 11.98
N LYS A 113 -25.68 -9.53 13.02
CA LYS A 113 -24.70 -10.49 13.55
C LYS A 113 -24.38 -11.51 12.45
N MET A 114 -23.63 -11.10 11.45
CA MET A 114 -23.23 -11.97 10.37
C MET A 114 -22.24 -12.98 10.94
N GLY A 115 -22.52 -14.27 10.78
CA GLY A 115 -21.63 -15.33 11.24
C GLY A 115 -20.25 -15.18 10.59
N GLN A 116 -19.19 -15.43 11.35
CA GLN A 116 -17.80 -15.25 10.92
C GLN A 116 -17.50 -15.91 9.56
N LYS A 117 -18.13 -17.07 9.30
CA LYS A 117 -17.98 -17.82 8.04
C LYS A 117 -18.48 -17.04 6.81
N PHE A 118 -19.61 -16.34 6.91
CA PHE A 118 -20.14 -15.57 5.80
C PHE A 118 -19.32 -14.29 5.57
N LEU A 119 -18.86 -13.63 6.63
CA LEU A 119 -17.95 -12.49 6.52
C LEU A 119 -16.65 -12.87 5.81
N ASN A 120 -16.06 -14.01 6.17
CA ASN A 120 -14.85 -14.52 5.52
C ASN A 120 -15.08 -14.78 4.02
N ASN A 121 -16.24 -15.34 3.64
CA ASN A 121 -16.59 -15.55 2.23
C ASN A 121 -16.74 -14.23 1.46
N CYS A 122 -17.35 -13.21 2.05
CA CYS A 122 -17.45 -11.88 1.42
C CYS A 122 -16.08 -11.21 1.28
N LEU A 123 -15.19 -11.37 2.25
CA LEU A 123 -13.82 -10.87 2.17
C LEU A 123 -13.03 -11.55 1.06
N ALA A 124 -13.14 -12.87 0.93
CA ALA A 124 -12.53 -13.63 -0.17
C ALA A 124 -13.03 -13.13 -1.53
N MET A 125 -14.34 -12.98 -1.72
CA MET A 125 -14.93 -12.40 -2.94
C MET A 125 -14.43 -10.97 -3.23
N PHE A 126 -14.13 -10.17 -2.19
CA PHE A 126 -13.67 -8.81 -2.38
C PHE A 126 -12.17 -8.73 -2.73
N ILE A 127 -11.33 -9.57 -2.11
CA ILE A 127 -9.90 -9.68 -2.43
C ILE A 127 -9.73 -10.19 -3.87
N GLU A 128 -10.49 -11.22 -4.23
CA GLU A 128 -10.47 -11.84 -5.55
C GLU A 128 -11.45 -11.18 -6.53
N ARG A 129 -11.92 -9.96 -6.24
CA ARG A 129 -12.98 -9.31 -7.01
C ARG A 129 -12.66 -9.21 -8.50
N GLU A 130 -11.41 -8.94 -8.85
CA GLU A 130 -10.99 -8.87 -10.26
C GLU A 130 -11.12 -10.20 -11.00
N PHE A 131 -10.97 -11.33 -10.29
CA PHE A 131 -11.19 -12.67 -10.81
C PHE A 131 -12.69 -13.00 -10.83
N PHE A 132 -13.43 -12.67 -9.77
CA PHE A 132 -14.87 -12.87 -9.70
C PHE A 132 -15.65 -12.09 -10.77
N LEU A 133 -15.21 -10.88 -11.12
CA LEU A 133 -15.83 -10.08 -12.19
C LEU A 133 -15.64 -10.69 -13.60
N GLN A 134 -14.71 -11.64 -13.76
CA GLN A 134 -14.52 -12.35 -15.03
C GLN A 134 -15.44 -13.57 -15.15
N ALA A 135 -16.03 -14.04 -14.05
CA ALA A 135 -16.98 -15.13 -14.08
C ALA A 135 -18.30 -14.67 -14.72
N LYS A 136 -18.84 -15.45 -15.66
CA LYS A 136 -20.13 -15.14 -16.28
C LYS A 136 -21.25 -15.48 -15.30
N ASP A 137 -22.24 -14.60 -15.21
CA ASP A 137 -23.41 -14.80 -14.36
C ASP A 137 -24.13 -16.13 -14.65
N GLU A 138 -24.17 -16.54 -15.91
CA GLU A 138 -24.76 -17.80 -16.37
C GLU A 138 -24.07 -19.03 -15.76
N ASP A 139 -22.74 -18.99 -15.65
CA ASP A 139 -21.94 -20.07 -15.08
C ASP A 139 -22.11 -20.13 -13.56
N ILE A 140 -22.21 -18.96 -12.91
CA ILE A 140 -22.50 -18.83 -11.48
C ILE A 140 -23.89 -19.39 -11.17
N ILE A 141 -24.91 -19.03 -11.96
CA ILE A 141 -26.28 -19.50 -11.79
C ILE A 141 -26.35 -21.02 -11.98
N LYS A 142 -25.73 -21.57 -13.04
CA LYS A 142 -25.67 -23.03 -13.27
C LYS A 142 -24.98 -23.76 -12.13
N TYR A 143 -23.87 -23.23 -11.62
CA TYR A 143 -23.15 -23.81 -10.48
C TYR A 143 -24.01 -23.83 -9.21
N PHE A 144 -24.70 -22.73 -8.90
CA PHE A 144 -25.61 -22.67 -7.76
C PHE A 144 -26.85 -23.56 -7.91
N GLN A 145 -27.37 -23.73 -9.12
CA GLN A 145 -28.47 -24.66 -9.42
C GLN A 145 -28.03 -26.13 -9.30
N ALA A 146 -26.78 -26.44 -9.66
CA ALA A 146 -26.19 -27.77 -9.51
C ALA A 146 -25.87 -28.14 -8.05
N MET A 147 -25.77 -27.16 -7.16
CA MET A 147 -25.64 -27.36 -5.71
C MET A 147 -26.96 -27.91 -5.12
N LYS A 148 -27.13 -29.23 -5.21
CA LYS A 148 -28.24 -29.99 -4.59
C LYS A 148 -28.13 -29.93 -3.07
N GLU A 149 -28.75 -28.92 -2.46
CA GLU A 149 -29.47 -28.95 -1.17
C GLU A 149 -29.74 -27.50 -0.68
N ARG A 150 -30.89 -26.95 -1.09
CA ARG A 150 -31.50 -25.80 -0.43
C ARG A 150 -32.97 -26.11 -0.12
N LYS A 151 -33.23 -27.12 0.70
CA LYS A 151 -34.56 -27.27 1.32
C LYS A 151 -34.62 -26.36 2.55
N LEU A 152 -35.08 -25.13 2.37
CA LEU A 152 -35.75 -24.41 3.46
C LEU A 152 -37.09 -25.11 3.67
N SER A 153 -37.17 -25.97 4.68
CA SER A 153 -38.44 -26.53 5.15
C SER A 153 -39.24 -25.40 5.81
N TYR A 154 -40.12 -24.76 5.04
CA TYR A 154 -41.24 -24.05 5.63
C TYR A 154 -42.22 -25.09 6.16
N ASN A 155 -42.24 -25.29 7.48
CA ASN A 155 -43.35 -25.95 8.14
C ASN A 155 -44.43 -24.88 8.34
N LEU A 156 -45.51 -24.98 7.56
CA LEU A 156 -46.80 -24.35 7.84
C LEU A 156 -47.64 -25.32 8.67
#